data_AF-L8HK01-F1
#
_entry.id   AF-L8HK01-F1
#
_cell.length_a   1.000
_cell.length_b   1.000
_cell.length_c   1.000
_cell.angle_alpha   90.00
_cell.angle_beta   90.00
_cell.angle_gamma   90.00
#
_symmetry.space_group_name_H-M   'P 1'
#
loop_
_entity.id
_entity.type
_entity.pdbx_description
1 polymer ?
#
loop_
_entity_poly.entity_id
_entity_poly.type
_entity_poly.pdbx_seq_one_letter_code
_entity_poly.pdbx_strand_id
1 'polypeptide(L)'
;MRRLLDNCQRIMDAVYSTAPMIPTPFKAMMAHLRQECVKRFPDSYHKSIAGFIFLRFFCPAILSPDSNGITTVPVSPDRRRPLVLLSKTIQNLANEVLFGQKEQFMLPANAFIEANKERIHQFFDEIATEPDNLLDYTPLQSLEQVNSKHLPDIHHHVVKNLTKIAQSLITYDQKESIPLLAHILAQLDDESDPLQPQ
;
A
#
# COMPACT_ATOMS: atom_id res chain seq x y z
N MET A 1 -19.66 -15.05 -18.52
CA MET A 1 -18.55 -15.74 -17.86
C MET A 1 -17.25 -15.64 -18.65
N ARG A 2 -17.13 -16.21 -19.87
CA ARG A 2 -15.88 -16.17 -20.67
C ARG A 2 -15.19 -14.79 -20.72
N ARG A 3 -15.91 -13.76 -21.18
CA ARG A 3 -15.40 -12.37 -21.23
C ARG A 3 -14.90 -11.83 -19.88
N LEU A 4 -15.52 -12.24 -18.77
CA LEU A 4 -15.08 -11.83 -17.43
C LEU A 4 -13.72 -12.44 -17.13
N LEU A 5 -13.57 -13.75 -17.33
CA LEU A 5 -12.33 -14.47 -17.07
C LEU A 5 -11.20 -14.03 -18.01
N ASP A 6 -11.51 -13.77 -19.28
CA ASP A 6 -10.54 -13.23 -20.24
C ASP A 6 -10.01 -11.86 -19.76
N ASN A 7 -10.89 -11.00 -19.23
CA ASN A 7 -10.49 -9.72 -18.69
C ASN A 7 -9.71 -9.86 -17.36
N CYS A 8 -10.11 -10.78 -16.47
CA CYS A 8 -9.32 -11.09 -15.27
C CYS A 8 -7.90 -11.53 -15.66
N GLN A 9 -7.77 -12.42 -16.65
CA GLN A 9 -6.48 -12.92 -17.10
C GLN A 9 -5.61 -11.78 -17.64
N ARG A 10 -6.16 -10.90 -18.48
CA ARG A 10 -5.45 -9.71 -18.99
C ARG A 10 -4.97 -8.78 -17.88
N ILE A 11 -5.81 -8.55 -16.86
CA ILE A 11 -5.43 -7.73 -15.71
C ILE A 11 -4.30 -8.39 -14.93
N MET A 12 -4.40 -9.70 -14.64
CA MET A 12 -3.37 -10.41 -13.89
C MET A 12 -2.05 -10.48 -14.66
N ASP A 13 -2.08 -10.74 -15.96
CA ASP A 13 -0.88 -10.74 -16.80
C ASP A 13 -0.21 -9.36 -16.81
N ALA A 14 -0.99 -8.28 -16.87
CA ALA A 14 -0.48 -6.92 -16.75
C ALA A 14 0.14 -6.68 -15.37
N VAL A 15 -0.54 -7.05 -14.27
CA VAL A 15 0.00 -6.93 -12.91
C VAL A 15 1.32 -7.69 -12.76
N TYR A 16 1.38 -8.93 -13.21
CA TYR A 16 2.60 -9.74 -13.13
C TYR A 16 3.76 -9.12 -13.93
N SER A 17 3.48 -8.54 -15.11
CA SER A 17 4.51 -7.88 -15.91
C SER A 17 5.11 -6.62 -15.25
N THR A 18 4.45 -6.07 -14.23
CA THR A 18 4.96 -4.91 -13.47
C THR A 18 5.91 -5.25 -12.34
N ALA A 19 6.08 -6.52 -11.98
CA ALA A 19 6.98 -6.95 -10.91
C ALA A 19 8.41 -6.34 -10.99
N PRO A 20 9.08 -6.28 -12.16
CA PRO A 20 10.39 -5.65 -12.27
C PRO A 20 10.34 -4.11 -12.12
N MET A 21 9.20 -3.49 -12.37
CA MET A 21 9.00 -2.04 -12.30
C MET A 21 8.59 -1.54 -10.90
N ILE A 22 8.39 -2.45 -9.94
CA ILE A 22 8.01 -2.05 -8.59
C ILE A 22 9.13 -1.22 -7.94
N PRO A 23 8.82 -0.02 -7.41
CA PRO A 23 9.81 0.83 -6.77
C PRO A 23 10.51 0.14 -5.60
N THR A 24 11.82 0.39 -5.46
CA THR A 24 12.67 -0.12 -4.37
C THR A 24 12.07 0.05 -2.97
N PRO A 25 11.52 1.22 -2.58
CA PRO A 25 10.95 1.38 -1.24
C PRO A 25 9.74 0.46 -1.00
N PHE A 26 8.98 0.17 -2.07
CA PHE A 26 7.86 -0.75 -2.00
C PHE A 26 8.33 -2.20 -1.85
N LYS A 27 9.38 -2.61 -2.58
CA LYS A 27 10.01 -3.93 -2.40
C LYS A 27 10.54 -4.11 -0.98
N ALA A 28 11.22 -3.10 -0.43
CA ALA A 28 11.71 -3.11 0.94
C ALA A 28 10.57 -3.29 1.96
N MET A 29 9.45 -2.59 1.77
CA MET A 29 8.27 -2.73 2.62
C MET A 29 7.66 -4.14 2.54
N MET A 30 7.58 -4.73 1.35
CA MET A 30 7.08 -6.11 1.16
C MET A 30 8.02 -7.15 1.76
N ALA A 31 9.33 -6.99 1.57
CA ALA A 31 10.35 -7.84 2.18
C ALA A 31 10.28 -7.78 3.70
N HIS A 32 10.16 -6.59 4.29
CA HIS A 32 9.97 -6.42 5.72
C HIS A 32 8.68 -7.08 6.22
N LEU A 33 7.56 -6.88 5.52
CA LEU A 33 6.29 -7.52 5.84
C LEU A 33 6.40 -9.05 5.82
N ARG A 34 7.10 -9.61 4.83
CA ARG A 34 7.39 -11.04 4.75
C ARG A 34 8.19 -11.51 5.96
N GLN A 35 9.30 -10.84 6.28
CA GLN A 35 10.16 -11.19 7.41
C GLN A 35 9.39 -11.19 8.73
N GLU A 36 8.62 -10.14 9.03
CA GLU A 36 7.83 -10.05 10.27
C GLU A 36 6.69 -11.07 10.30
N CYS A 37 6.04 -11.34 9.17
CA CYS A 37 5.00 -12.35 9.10
C CYS A 37 5.57 -13.75 9.37
N VAL A 38 6.68 -14.12 8.73
CA VAL A 38 7.31 -15.44 8.89
C VAL A 38 7.73 -15.71 10.34
N LYS A 39 8.17 -14.68 11.08
CA LYS A 39 8.50 -14.82 12.52
C LYS A 39 7.33 -15.32 13.36
N ARG A 40 6.09 -15.01 12.98
CA ARG A 40 4.87 -15.35 13.75
C ARG A 40 3.98 -16.39 13.08
N PHE A 41 3.97 -16.42 11.74
CA PHE A 41 3.14 -17.26 10.88
C PHE A 41 3.95 -17.72 9.65
N PRO A 42 4.81 -18.75 9.80
CA PRO A 42 5.79 -19.15 8.77
C PRO A 42 5.19 -19.36 7.37
N ASP A 43 4.00 -19.94 7.28
CA ASP A 43 3.39 -20.35 6.01
C ASP A 43 2.33 -19.37 5.48
N SER A 44 2.28 -18.12 5.98
CA SER A 44 1.18 -17.19 5.70
C SER A 44 1.57 -15.83 5.13
N TYR A 45 2.84 -15.63 4.79
CA TYR A 45 3.30 -14.34 4.27
C TYR A 45 2.66 -13.95 2.93
N HIS A 46 2.36 -14.92 2.05
CA HIS A 46 1.62 -14.66 0.80
C HIS A 46 0.28 -13.98 1.07
N LYS A 47 -0.45 -14.41 2.11
CA LYS A 47 -1.73 -13.79 2.51
C LYS A 47 -1.52 -12.37 3.03
N SER A 48 -0.43 -12.11 3.75
CA SER A 48 -0.10 -10.76 4.22
C SER A 48 0.20 -9.82 3.06
N ILE A 49 1.01 -10.27 2.10
CA ILE A 49 1.33 -9.49 0.89
C ILE A 49 0.06 -9.27 0.06
N ALA A 50 -0.74 -10.32 -0.18
CA ALA A 50 -2.02 -10.24 -0.88
C ALA A 50 -2.98 -9.22 -0.24
N GLY A 51 -3.07 -9.25 1.09
CA GLY A 51 -3.87 -8.31 1.87
C GLY A 51 -3.39 -6.85 1.74
N PHE A 52 -2.10 -6.63 1.49
CA PHE A 52 -1.59 -5.30 1.22
C PHE A 52 -1.84 -4.89 -0.24
N ILE A 53 -1.30 -5.65 -1.19
CA ILE A 53 -1.23 -5.21 -2.59
C ILE A 53 -2.51 -5.45 -3.38
N PHE A 54 -3.23 -6.54 -3.15
CA PHE A 54 -4.51 -6.78 -3.84
C PHE A 54 -5.65 -6.10 -3.12
N LEU A 55 -5.84 -6.38 -1.83
CA LEU A 55 -7.00 -5.88 -1.09
C LEU A 55 -6.98 -4.36 -0.89
N ARG A 56 -5.82 -3.73 -0.70
CA ARG A 56 -5.73 -2.29 -0.40
C ARG A 56 -5.25 -1.43 -1.56
N PHE A 57 -4.82 -2.04 -2.67
CA PHE A 57 -4.31 -1.28 -3.82
C PHE A 57 -4.99 -1.69 -5.13
N PHE A 58 -4.72 -2.87 -5.69
CA PHE A 58 -5.27 -3.25 -7.00
C PHE A 58 -6.80 -3.42 -7.03
N CYS A 59 -7.39 -4.14 -6.06
CA CYS A 59 -8.84 -4.39 -6.06
C CYS A 59 -9.67 -3.10 -5.88
N PRO A 60 -9.30 -2.15 -4.99
CA PRO A 60 -9.92 -0.82 -4.94
C PRO A 60 -9.81 -0.05 -6.26
N ALA A 61 -8.63 -0.05 -6.89
CA ALA A 61 -8.37 0.59 -8.17
C ALA A 61 -9.22 0.00 -9.32
N ILE A 62 -9.37 -1.33 -9.37
CA ILE A 62 -10.21 -2.03 -10.36
C ILE A 62 -11.69 -1.74 -10.11
N LEU A 63 -12.12 -1.72 -8.85
CA LEU A 63 -13.52 -1.54 -8.46
C LEU A 63 -14.02 -0.12 -8.76
N SER A 64 -13.18 0.88 -8.48
CA SER A 64 -13.52 2.31 -8.58
C SER A 64 -12.40 3.08 -9.29
N PRO A 65 -12.20 2.88 -10.60
CA PRO A 65 -11.09 3.49 -11.33
C PRO A 65 -11.22 5.02 -11.43
N ASP A 66 -12.45 5.56 -11.38
CA ASP A 66 -12.74 6.98 -11.35
C ASP A 66 -12.24 7.63 -10.05
N SER A 67 -12.59 7.07 -8.90
CA SER A 67 -12.16 7.59 -7.59
C SER A 67 -10.65 7.43 -7.32
N ASN A 68 -9.99 6.51 -8.01
CA ASN A 68 -8.55 6.26 -7.89
C ASN A 68 -7.74 6.95 -9.01
N GLY A 69 -8.34 7.85 -9.79
CA GLY A 69 -7.63 8.65 -10.79
C GLY A 69 -7.16 7.90 -12.04
N ILE A 70 -7.65 6.68 -12.28
CA ILE A 70 -7.30 5.87 -13.46
C ILE A 70 -8.07 6.35 -14.70
N THR A 71 -9.29 6.83 -14.50
CA THR A 71 -10.12 7.44 -15.55
C THR A 71 -10.67 8.77 -15.09
N THR A 72 -10.71 9.74 -16.00
CA THR A 72 -11.35 11.04 -15.77
C THR A 72 -12.87 10.97 -15.94
N VAL A 73 -13.37 9.93 -16.61
CA VAL A 73 -14.81 9.73 -16.85
C VAL A 73 -15.41 8.90 -15.70
N PRO A 74 -16.45 9.41 -15.02
CA PRO A 74 -17.16 8.67 -13.99
C PRO A 74 -17.71 7.33 -14.50
N VAL A 75 -17.61 6.29 -13.67
CA VAL A 75 -18.15 4.97 -14.04
C VAL A 75 -19.67 4.97 -13.87
N SER A 76 -20.39 4.73 -14.97
CA SER A 76 -21.86 4.62 -14.93
C SER A 76 -22.32 3.41 -14.11
N PRO A 77 -23.51 3.46 -13.48
CA PRO A 77 -24.04 2.35 -12.67
C PRO A 77 -24.02 0.99 -13.37
N ASP A 78 -24.38 0.95 -14.66
CA ASP A 78 -24.41 -0.29 -15.46
C ASP A 78 -23.03 -0.92 -15.66
N ARG A 79 -21.96 -0.12 -15.58
CA ARG A 79 -20.57 -0.57 -15.72
C ARG A 79 -19.95 -0.98 -14.39
N ARG A 80 -20.59 -0.70 -13.25
CA ARG A 80 -20.07 -1.07 -11.92
C ARG A 80 -20.14 -2.57 -11.67
N ARG A 81 -21.22 -3.23 -12.09
CA ARG A 81 -21.38 -4.69 -11.86
C ARG A 81 -20.24 -5.52 -12.47
N PRO A 82 -19.80 -5.30 -13.73
CA PRO A 82 -18.61 -5.96 -14.25
C PRO A 82 -17.34 -5.73 -13.43
N LEU A 83 -17.08 -4.48 -12.98
CA LEU A 83 -15.90 -4.16 -12.17
C LEU A 83 -15.93 -4.85 -10.80
N VAL A 84 -17.11 -4.94 -10.17
CA VAL A 84 -17.32 -5.70 -8.94
C VAL A 84 -16.95 -7.17 -9.15
N LEU A 85 -17.41 -7.79 -10.25
CA LEU A 85 -17.11 -9.19 -10.52
C LEU A 85 -15.63 -9.43 -10.84
N LEU A 86 -14.98 -8.50 -11.57
CA LEU A 86 -13.53 -8.54 -11.83
C LEU A 86 -12.75 -8.45 -10.51
N SER A 87 -12.99 -7.40 -9.74
CA SER A 87 -12.32 -7.16 -8.45
C SER A 87 -12.54 -8.32 -7.48
N LYS A 88 -13.77 -8.85 -7.39
CA LYS A 88 -14.07 -10.01 -6.54
C LYS A 88 -13.36 -11.29 -6.99
N THR A 89 -13.30 -11.56 -8.30
CA THR A 89 -12.62 -12.75 -8.81
C THR A 89 -11.12 -12.69 -8.54
N ILE A 90 -10.50 -11.52 -8.78
CA ILE A 90 -9.07 -11.28 -8.49
C ILE A 90 -8.79 -11.33 -7.00
N GLN A 91 -9.67 -10.76 -6.16
CA GLN A 91 -9.55 -10.83 -4.71
C GLN A 91 -9.64 -12.26 -4.19
N ASN A 92 -10.55 -13.06 -4.75
CA ASN A 92 -10.68 -14.48 -4.43
C ASN A 92 -9.43 -15.28 -4.84
N LEU A 93 -8.82 -14.95 -5.99
CA LEU A 93 -7.52 -15.50 -6.37
C LEU A 93 -6.44 -15.14 -5.33
N ALA A 94 -6.31 -13.85 -4.97
CA ALA A 94 -5.32 -13.38 -4.00
C ALA A 94 -5.50 -13.96 -2.59
N ASN A 95 -6.74 -14.25 -2.21
CA ASN A 95 -7.06 -14.89 -0.93
C ASN A 95 -7.06 -16.43 -1.00
N GLU A 96 -6.91 -17.00 -2.19
CA GLU A 96 -7.06 -18.44 -2.48
C GLU A 96 -8.40 -19.03 -2.04
N VAL A 97 -9.48 -18.25 -2.18
CA VAL A 97 -10.84 -18.65 -1.82
C VAL A 97 -11.66 -18.94 -3.06
N LEU A 98 -12.22 -20.15 -3.14
CA LEU A 98 -13.12 -20.55 -4.21
C LEU A 98 -14.54 -20.02 -3.99
N PHE A 99 -15.26 -19.77 -5.08
CA PHE A 99 -16.69 -19.52 -5.04
C PHE A 99 -17.43 -20.78 -4.61
N GLY A 100 -18.38 -20.62 -3.68
CA GLY A 100 -19.22 -21.70 -3.14
C GLY A 100 -20.67 -21.65 -3.63
N GLN A 101 -21.53 -22.45 -3.00
CA GLN A 101 -22.94 -22.60 -3.40
C GLN A 101 -23.79 -21.32 -3.30
N LYS A 102 -23.37 -20.32 -2.51
CA LYS A 102 -24.07 -19.03 -2.45
C LYS A 102 -23.93 -18.22 -3.75
N GLU A 103 -22.95 -18.53 -4.57
CA GLU A 103 -22.62 -17.80 -5.81
C GLU A 103 -22.44 -18.76 -6.98
N GLN A 104 -23.43 -19.62 -7.23
CA GLN A 104 -23.35 -20.69 -8.22
C GLN A 104 -22.95 -20.20 -9.62
N PHE A 105 -23.41 -19.01 -10.02
CA PHE A 105 -23.06 -18.42 -11.32
C PHE A 105 -21.57 -18.10 -11.48
N MET A 106 -20.80 -18.04 -10.39
CA MET A 106 -19.36 -17.80 -10.37
C MET A 106 -18.51 -19.07 -10.26
N LEU A 107 -19.12 -20.25 -10.07
CA LEU A 107 -18.37 -21.52 -9.97
C LEU A 107 -17.38 -21.77 -11.13
N PRO A 108 -17.68 -21.41 -12.40
CA PRO A 108 -16.71 -21.57 -13.48
C PRO A 108 -15.41 -20.74 -13.29
N ALA A 109 -15.44 -19.68 -12.47
CA ALA A 109 -14.26 -18.88 -12.16
C ALA A 109 -13.27 -19.61 -11.24
N ASN A 110 -13.68 -20.69 -10.56
CA ASN A 110 -12.79 -21.49 -9.73
C ASN A 110 -11.64 -22.09 -10.53
N ALA A 111 -11.88 -22.50 -11.79
CA ALA A 111 -10.82 -22.98 -12.67
C ALA A 111 -9.76 -21.90 -12.96
N PHE A 112 -10.18 -20.64 -13.11
CA PHE A 112 -9.26 -19.50 -13.27
C PHE A 112 -8.44 -19.27 -11.99
N ILE A 113 -9.08 -19.35 -10.82
CA ILE A 113 -8.41 -19.18 -9.53
C ILE A 113 -7.33 -20.25 -9.36
N GLU A 114 -7.69 -21.53 -9.50
CA GLU A 114 -6.75 -22.65 -9.38
C GLU A 114 -5.59 -22.53 -10.38
N ALA A 115 -5.87 -22.20 -11.64
CA ALA A 115 -4.85 -22.08 -12.68
C ALA A 115 -3.85 -20.92 -12.46
N ASN A 116 -4.18 -19.92 -11.63
CA ASN A 116 -3.32 -18.77 -11.40
C ASN A 116 -2.66 -18.74 -10.00
N LYS A 117 -2.94 -19.72 -9.12
CA LYS A 117 -2.37 -19.76 -7.75
C LYS A 117 -0.85 -19.71 -7.72
N GLU A 118 -0.19 -20.54 -8.50
CA GLU A 118 1.29 -20.57 -8.51
C GLU A 118 1.88 -19.27 -9.07
N ARG A 119 1.27 -18.69 -10.11
CA ARG A 119 1.73 -17.44 -10.72
C ARG A 119 1.61 -16.26 -9.78
N ILE A 120 0.54 -16.17 -8.99
CA ILE A 120 0.37 -15.09 -8.02
C ILE A 120 1.35 -15.23 -6.85
N HIS A 121 1.69 -16.46 -6.43
CA HIS A 121 2.75 -16.70 -5.45
C HIS A 121 4.12 -16.29 -5.97
N GLN A 122 4.47 -16.66 -7.20
CA GLN A 122 5.72 -16.22 -7.84
C GLN A 122 5.81 -14.69 -7.89
N PHE A 123 4.72 -14.02 -8.23
CA PHE A 123 4.64 -12.56 -8.19
C PHE A 123 4.90 -12.02 -6.78
N PHE A 124 4.27 -12.58 -5.75
CA PHE A 124 4.51 -12.18 -4.37
C PHE A 124 5.96 -12.37 -3.92
N ASP A 125 6.59 -13.47 -4.33
CA ASP A 125 7.98 -13.77 -4.00
C ASP A 125 8.93 -12.75 -4.65
N GLU A 126 8.67 -12.41 -5.91
CA GLU A 126 9.47 -11.43 -6.67
C GLU A 126 9.39 -10.03 -6.05
N ILE A 127 8.19 -9.59 -5.67
CA ILE A 127 7.99 -8.23 -5.13
C ILE A 127 8.39 -8.10 -3.66
N ALA A 128 8.53 -9.21 -2.94
CA ALA A 128 9.00 -9.28 -1.56
C ALA A 128 10.48 -9.71 -1.45
N THR A 129 11.25 -9.46 -2.50
CA THR A 129 12.71 -9.61 -2.50
C THR A 129 13.35 -8.35 -1.94
N GLU A 130 14.33 -8.54 -1.05
CA GLU A 130 15.08 -7.44 -0.45
C GLU A 130 15.92 -6.72 -1.51
N PRO A 131 15.78 -5.39 -1.68
CA PRO A 131 16.55 -4.66 -2.66
C PRO A 131 17.99 -4.44 -2.20
N ASP A 132 18.95 -4.52 -3.13
CA ASP A 132 20.37 -4.32 -2.84
C ASP A 132 20.68 -2.90 -2.33
N ASN A 133 19.96 -1.89 -2.84
CA ASN A 133 20.14 -0.50 -2.47
C ASN A 133 18.80 0.18 -2.17
N LEU A 134 18.53 0.44 -0.88
CA LEU A 134 17.32 1.11 -0.41
C LEU A 134 17.15 2.56 -0.92
N LEU A 135 18.23 3.18 -1.41
CA LEU A 135 18.22 4.55 -1.92
C LEU A 135 18.02 4.61 -3.44
N ASP A 136 17.82 3.47 -4.11
CA ASP A 136 17.53 3.43 -5.55
C ASP A 136 16.05 3.76 -5.82
N TYR A 137 15.68 5.02 -5.58
CA TYR A 137 14.37 5.56 -5.91
C TYR A 137 14.43 7.06 -6.16
N THR A 138 13.46 7.56 -6.93
CA THR A 138 13.27 9.01 -7.08
C THR A 138 12.22 9.49 -6.07
N PRO A 139 12.57 10.40 -5.14
CA PRO A 139 11.60 10.99 -4.23
C PRO A 139 10.46 11.69 -4.99
N LEU A 140 9.24 11.58 -4.49
CA LEU A 140 8.07 12.23 -5.08
C LEU A 140 8.15 13.76 -5.02
N GLN A 141 8.90 14.29 -4.05
CA GLN A 141 9.09 15.71 -3.82
C GLN A 141 10.55 15.98 -3.47
N SER A 142 11.06 17.13 -3.88
CA SER A 142 12.39 17.61 -3.50
C SER A 142 12.44 17.98 -2.02
N LEU A 143 13.66 17.99 -1.45
CA LEU A 143 13.87 18.40 -0.06
C LEU A 143 13.36 19.83 0.20
N GLU A 144 13.56 20.74 -0.74
CA GLU A 144 13.06 22.12 -0.65
C GLU A 144 11.53 22.18 -0.58
N GLN A 145 10.84 21.37 -1.38
CA GLN A 145 9.37 21.28 -1.33
C GLN A 145 8.87 20.67 -0.02
N VAL A 146 9.57 19.67 0.53
CA VAL A 146 9.24 19.08 1.82
C VAL A 146 9.43 20.10 2.94
N ASN A 147 10.57 20.80 2.95
CA ASN A 147 10.90 21.80 3.95
C ASN A 147 9.96 23.01 3.91
N SER A 148 9.56 23.47 2.72
CA SER A 148 8.68 24.64 2.59
C SER A 148 7.20 24.33 2.83
N LYS A 149 6.74 23.12 2.49
CA LYS A 149 5.29 22.79 2.54
C LYS A 149 4.91 21.88 3.70
N HIS A 150 5.70 20.86 4.01
CA HIS A 150 5.30 19.80 4.94
C HIS A 150 5.94 19.94 6.31
N LEU A 151 7.18 20.42 6.38
CA LEU A 151 7.90 20.58 7.65
C LEU A 151 7.17 21.53 8.62
N PRO A 152 6.59 22.68 8.19
CA PRO A 152 5.82 23.54 9.09
C PRO A 152 4.56 22.85 9.62
N ASP A 153 3.87 22.07 8.78
CA ASP A 153 2.68 21.32 9.18
C ASP A 153 3.01 20.23 10.20
N ILE A 154 4.11 19.49 9.99
CA ILE A 154 4.60 18.47 10.91
C ILE A 154 5.00 19.13 12.23
N HIS A 155 5.78 20.20 12.18
CA HIS A 155 6.19 20.96 13.38
C HIS A 155 4.98 21.43 14.17
N HIS A 156 4.03 22.11 13.53
CA HIS A 156 2.81 22.57 14.17
C HIS A 156 2.03 21.42 14.82
N HIS A 157 1.91 20.28 14.12
CA HIS A 157 1.22 19.11 14.65
C HIS A 157 1.93 18.52 15.87
N VAL A 158 3.26 18.46 15.87
CA VAL A 158 4.07 17.96 16.99
C VAL A 158 3.95 18.91 18.19
N VAL A 159 4.12 20.22 17.99
CA VAL A 159 3.99 21.22 19.07
C VAL A 159 2.60 21.18 19.70
N LYS A 160 1.54 21.15 18.88
CA LYS A 160 0.14 21.07 19.33
C LYS A 160 -0.13 19.84 20.20
N ASN A 161 0.60 18.74 19.99
CA ASN A 161 0.40 17.48 20.71
C ASN A 161 1.56 17.15 21.67
N LEU A 162 2.48 18.10 21.92
CA LEU A 162 3.74 17.83 22.62
C LEU A 162 3.52 17.24 24.02
N THR A 163 2.51 17.70 24.76
CA THR A 163 2.18 17.15 26.08
C THR A 163 1.80 15.67 26.03
N LYS A 164 1.00 15.28 25.02
CA LYS A 164 0.60 13.87 24.83
C LYS A 164 1.79 13.02 24.39
N ILE A 165 2.61 13.54 23.48
CA ILE A 165 3.82 12.88 23.00
C ILE A 165 4.79 12.66 24.17
N ALA A 166 5.04 13.68 25.00
CA ALA A 166 5.89 13.58 26.18
C ALA A 166 5.35 12.53 27.18
N GLN A 167 4.04 12.50 27.42
CA GLN A 167 3.43 11.50 28.29
C GLN A 167 3.59 10.07 27.74
N SER A 168 3.42 9.88 26.43
CA SER A 168 3.68 8.59 25.78
C SER A 168 5.16 8.21 25.86
N LEU A 169 6.09 9.13 25.63
CA LEU A 169 7.53 8.88 25.75
C LEU A 169 7.90 8.42 27.17
N ILE A 170 7.31 9.02 28.21
CA ILE A 170 7.50 8.55 29.60
C ILE A 170 6.95 7.12 29.77
N THR A 171 5.80 6.82 29.19
CA THR A 171 5.16 5.49 29.29
C THR A 171 6.00 4.39 28.63
N TYR A 172 6.70 4.71 27.53
CA TYR A 172 7.59 3.79 26.82
C TYR A 172 9.05 3.82 27.30
N ASP A 173 9.33 4.44 28.46
CA ASP A 173 10.68 4.59 29.05
C ASP A 173 11.69 5.31 28.12
N GLN A 174 11.21 6.33 27.39
CA GLN A 174 11.96 7.17 26.44
C GLN A 174 12.06 8.63 26.91
N LYS A 175 12.06 8.88 28.22
CA LYS A 175 12.06 10.23 28.80
C LYS A 175 13.28 11.08 28.41
N GLU A 176 14.40 10.44 28.09
CA GLU A 176 15.65 11.08 27.66
C GLU A 176 15.53 11.74 26.27
N SER A 177 14.54 11.34 25.47
CA SER A 177 14.27 11.92 24.15
C SER A 177 13.51 13.25 24.21
N ILE A 178 12.91 13.59 25.36
CA ILE A 178 12.10 14.81 25.51
C ILE A 178 12.93 16.09 25.36
N PRO A 179 14.10 16.23 26.02
CA PRO A 179 14.96 17.41 25.82
C PRO A 179 15.45 17.56 24.37
N LEU A 180 15.78 16.44 23.71
CA LEU A 180 16.20 16.45 22.31
C LEU A 180 15.07 16.93 21.40
N LEU A 181 13.84 16.44 21.61
CA LEU A 181 12.68 16.87 20.87
C LEU A 181 12.41 18.37 21.06
N ALA A 182 12.48 18.87 22.29
CA ALA A 182 12.31 20.29 22.58
C ALA A 182 13.39 21.14 21.89
N HIS A 183 14.64 20.68 21.88
CA HIS A 183 15.74 21.35 21.20
C HIS A 183 15.54 21.43 19.68
N ILE A 184 15.16 20.32 19.04
CA ILE A 184 14.90 20.27 17.59
C ILE A 184 13.74 21.20 17.22
N LEU A 185 12.66 21.20 17.99
CA LEU A 185 11.51 22.07 17.73
C LEU A 185 11.88 23.56 17.83
N ALA A 186 12.68 23.94 18.83
CA ALA A 186 13.16 25.31 18.99
C ALA A 186 14.08 25.76 17.84
N GLN A 187 14.96 24.88 17.34
CA GLN A 187 15.80 25.20 16.18
C GLN A 187 14.97 25.42 14.91
N LEU A 188 13.90 24.64 14.74
CA LEU A 188 13.00 24.79 13.60
C LEU A 188 12.13 26.05 13.71
N ASP A 189 11.81 26.50 14.93
CA ASP A 189 11.15 27.79 15.17
C ASP A 189 12.06 28.95 14.74
N ASP A 190 13.35 28.91 15.11
CA ASP A 190 14.33 29.94 14.75
C ASP A 190 14.61 30.01 13.22
N GLU A 191 14.59 28.88 12.50
CA GLU A 191 14.76 28.86 11.04
C GLU A 191 13.50 29.33 10.26
N SER A 192 12.34 29.32 10.90
CA SER A 192 11.07 29.75 10.29
C SER A 192 10.84 31.26 10.33
N ASP A 193 11.75 32.03 10.94
CA ASP A 193 11.70 33.50 11.00
C ASP A 193 12.88 34.17 10.27
N PRO A 194 12.79 34.40 8.95
CA PRO A 194 13.74 35.27 8.27
C PRO A 194 13.45 36.76 8.50
N LEU A 195 12.21 37.15 8.81
CA LEU A 195 11.73 38.55 8.89
C LEU A 195 10.32 38.60 9.54
N GLN A 196 10.21 38.75 10.86
CA GLN A 196 9.09 39.50 11.44
C GLN A 196 9.15 40.94 10.92
N PRO A 197 8.08 41.44 10.29
CA PRO A 197 7.00 42.06 11.06
C PRO A 197 5.59 41.73 10.55
N GLN A 198 4.60 41.93 11.44
CA GLN A 198 3.16 41.96 11.07
C GLN A 198 2.87 42.99 9.98
#